data_AF-A0A2N3YKE3-F1
#
_entry.id   AF-A0A2N3YKE3-F1
#
_cell.length_a   1.000
_cell.length_b   1.000
_cell.length_c   1.000
_cell.angle_alpha   90.00
_cell.angle_beta   90.00
_cell.angle_gamma   90.00
#
_symmetry.space_group_name_H-M   'P 1'
#
loop_
_entity.id
_entity.type
_entity.pdbx_description
1 polymer ?
#
loop_
_entity_poly.entity_id
_entity_poly.type
_entity_poly.pdbx_seq_one_letter_code
_entity_poly.pdbx_strand_id
1 'polypeptide(L)'
;MRTKTISAFGTAVLVATLLSGCGGSDEVELASGAARPLVAAASTPDAAAAAKAEATAKAQAAAAAAAAKAQADAAAKAKAEAAAKAKAAAAAKAKAVAAATAKAAAAAKAKAVAAAKARAKAAAQARALAAAAAAAQEAEAADVYYANCSEARAAGAAPVLRGDPGYSSKLDRDGDGVGCES
;
A
#
# COMPACT_ATOMS: atom_id res chain seq x y z
N MET A 1 5.16 18.07 -6.08
CA MET A 1 4.13 18.89 -6.75
C MET A 1 3.71 18.21 -8.05
N ARG A 2 2.42 18.33 -8.40
CA ARG A 2 1.70 17.77 -9.58
C ARG A 2 1.08 16.39 -9.39
N THR A 3 0.07 16.41 -8.51
CA THR A 3 -1.24 15.79 -8.67
C THR A 3 -1.70 15.64 -10.12
N LYS A 4 -2.21 14.46 -10.48
CA LYS A 4 -3.13 14.29 -11.62
C LYS A 4 -4.27 13.37 -11.21
N THR A 5 -5.25 13.98 -10.57
CA THR A 5 -6.63 13.52 -10.47
C THR A 5 -7.24 13.49 -11.87
N ILE A 6 -7.62 12.31 -12.36
CA ILE A 6 -8.55 12.20 -13.49
C ILE A 6 -9.76 11.43 -12.97
N SER A 7 -10.76 12.24 -12.65
CA SER A 7 -12.15 11.88 -12.53
C SER A 7 -12.68 11.49 -13.91
N ALA A 8 -13.25 10.30 -14.04
CA ALA A 8 -14.10 9.93 -15.16
C ALA A 8 -15.46 9.54 -14.59
N PHE A 9 -16.33 10.54 -14.52
CA PHE A 9 -17.77 10.38 -14.45
C PHE A 9 -18.28 9.63 -15.69
N GLY A 10 -19.26 8.77 -15.48
CA GLY A 10 -20.33 8.57 -16.46
C GLY A 10 -20.15 7.42 -17.43
N THR A 11 -20.78 6.30 -17.12
CA THR A 11 -21.83 5.74 -17.97
C THR A 11 -22.73 4.87 -17.10
N ALA A 12 -23.87 5.43 -16.72
CA ALA A 12 -25.03 4.67 -16.32
C ALA A 12 -25.50 3.86 -17.53
N VAL A 13 -25.29 2.54 -17.51
CA VAL A 13 -26.00 1.63 -18.43
C VAL A 13 -27.24 1.15 -17.70
N LEU A 14 -28.32 1.87 -17.95
CA LEU A 14 -29.70 1.49 -17.67
C LEU A 14 -30.06 0.36 -18.64
N VAL A 15 -29.95 -0.90 -18.21
CA VAL A 15 -30.56 -2.04 -18.92
C VAL A 15 -32.01 -2.16 -18.44
N ALA A 16 -32.87 -1.38 -19.07
CA ALA A 16 -34.30 -1.63 -19.10
C ALA A 16 -34.59 -2.56 -20.29
N THR A 17 -34.63 -3.87 -20.07
CA THR A 17 -35.24 -4.81 -21.02
C THR A 17 -36.72 -4.91 -20.74
N LEU A 18 -37.49 -4.13 -21.50
CA LEU A 18 -38.94 -4.26 -21.66
C LEU A 18 -39.25 -5.35 -22.71
N LEU A 19 -40.37 -6.03 -22.43
CA LEU A 19 -41.36 -6.59 -23.35
C LEU A 19 -41.16 -7.96 -24.00
N SER A 20 -42.30 -8.68 -23.96
CA SER A 20 -42.86 -9.57 -24.98
C SER A 20 -42.38 -11.02 -25.04
N GLY A 21 -43.29 -11.89 -24.61
CA GLY A 21 -43.22 -13.33 -24.83
C GLY A 21 -44.51 -14.06 -24.47
N CYS A 22 -45.64 -13.60 -25.04
CA CYS A 22 -46.83 -14.43 -25.29
C CYS A 22 -46.66 -14.99 -26.71
N GLY A 23 -46.80 -16.31 -26.91
CA GLY A 23 -46.85 -16.88 -28.27
C GLY A 23 -46.59 -18.38 -28.37
N GLY A 24 -47.66 -19.12 -28.66
CA GLY A 24 -47.69 -20.50 -29.14
C GLY A 24 -48.92 -21.21 -28.57
N SER A 25 -49.88 -21.75 -29.31
CA SER A 25 -50.24 -21.88 -30.73
C SER A 25 -51.79 -22.14 -30.69
N ASP A 26 -52.65 -21.81 -31.65
CA ASP A 26 -52.75 -22.32 -33.01
C ASP A 26 -53.89 -21.57 -33.74
N GLU A 27 -53.73 -21.55 -35.06
CA GLU A 27 -54.60 -21.22 -36.20
C GLU A 27 -56.07 -20.79 -36.01
N VAL A 28 -56.43 -19.72 -36.74
CA VAL A 28 -57.81 -19.43 -37.17
C VAL A 28 -57.82 -19.37 -38.70
N GLU A 29 -58.23 -20.47 -39.32
CA GLU A 29 -58.63 -20.54 -40.72
C GLU A 29 -60.08 -20.02 -40.88
N LEU A 30 -60.29 -19.33 -42.00
CA LEU A 30 -61.45 -18.52 -42.33
C LEU A 30 -62.53 -19.38 -43.00
N ALA A 31 -63.76 -19.46 -42.47
CA ALA A 31 -64.92 -19.77 -43.31
C ALA A 31 -66.26 -19.27 -42.74
N SER A 32 -66.86 -18.40 -43.54
CA SER A 32 -68.21 -17.86 -43.55
C SER A 32 -69.34 -18.87 -43.29
N GLY A 33 -70.39 -18.42 -42.60
CA GLY A 33 -71.65 -19.17 -42.48
C GLY A 33 -72.66 -18.49 -41.56
N ALA A 34 -73.41 -17.53 -42.11
CA ALA A 34 -74.50 -16.83 -41.42
C ALA A 34 -75.71 -17.75 -41.14
N ALA A 35 -76.21 -17.76 -39.90
CA ALA A 35 -77.64 -17.65 -39.54
C ALA A 35 -77.83 -17.89 -38.02
N ARG A 36 -78.37 -16.88 -37.33
CA ARG A 36 -79.00 -16.98 -35.98
C ARG A 36 -80.41 -17.61 -36.15
N PRO A 37 -81.23 -17.89 -35.10
CA PRO A 37 -81.09 -17.59 -33.67
C PRO A 37 -81.62 -18.68 -32.70
N LEU A 38 -81.63 -18.32 -31.40
CA LEU A 38 -82.54 -18.80 -30.35
C LEU A 38 -82.28 -20.21 -29.78
N VAL A 39 -81.65 -20.26 -28.61
CA VAL A 39 -82.34 -20.59 -27.35
C VAL A 39 -81.49 -20.11 -26.17
N ALA A 40 -82.11 -19.33 -25.30
CA ALA A 40 -81.64 -19.06 -23.97
C ALA A 40 -81.77 -20.35 -23.14
N ALA A 41 -80.65 -20.87 -22.67
CA ALA A 41 -80.61 -21.74 -21.51
C ALA A 41 -79.49 -21.20 -20.63
N ALA A 42 -79.88 -20.40 -19.63
CA ALA A 42 -79.03 -20.08 -18.51
C ALA A 42 -78.66 -21.40 -17.83
N SER A 43 -77.50 -21.95 -18.20
CA SER A 43 -76.86 -23.00 -17.45
C SER A 43 -76.25 -22.32 -16.23
N THR A 44 -76.91 -22.43 -15.09
CA THR A 44 -76.26 -22.23 -13.80
C THR A 44 -74.98 -23.07 -13.80
N PRO A 45 -73.81 -22.50 -13.45
CA PRO A 45 -72.60 -23.31 -13.31
C PRO A 45 -72.87 -24.39 -12.27
N ASP A 46 -72.67 -25.64 -12.67
CA ASP A 46 -72.82 -26.84 -11.85
C ASP A 46 -72.01 -26.66 -10.56
N ALA A 47 -72.68 -26.72 -9.40
CA ALA A 47 -72.06 -26.50 -8.10
C ALA A 47 -70.87 -27.45 -7.82
N ALA A 48 -70.78 -28.59 -8.52
CA ALA A 48 -69.64 -29.49 -8.41
C ALA A 48 -68.39 -29.00 -9.18
N ALA A 49 -68.55 -28.19 -10.22
CA ALA A 49 -67.44 -27.55 -10.94
C ALA A 49 -66.80 -26.40 -10.12
N ALA A 50 -67.62 -25.63 -9.39
CA ALA A 50 -67.15 -24.60 -8.48
C ALA A 50 -66.39 -25.19 -7.27
N ALA A 51 -66.88 -26.29 -6.70
CA ALA A 51 -66.22 -26.98 -5.59
C ALA A 51 -64.88 -27.64 -5.99
N LYS A 52 -64.77 -28.18 -7.22
CA LYS A 52 -63.50 -28.68 -7.76
C LYS A 52 -62.50 -27.55 -8.03
N ALA A 53 -62.95 -26.41 -8.53
CA ALA A 53 -62.08 -25.25 -8.76
C ALA A 53 -61.50 -24.70 -7.43
N GLU A 54 -62.30 -24.62 -6.37
CA GLU A 54 -61.86 -24.15 -5.05
C GLU A 54 -60.86 -25.13 -4.38
N ALA A 55 -61.10 -26.43 -4.49
CA ALA A 55 -60.16 -27.45 -3.99
C ALA A 55 -58.81 -27.43 -4.73
N THR A 56 -58.84 -27.19 -6.05
CA THR A 56 -57.63 -27.09 -6.87
C THR A 56 -56.85 -25.80 -6.58
N ALA A 57 -57.55 -24.68 -6.35
CA ALA A 57 -56.95 -23.41 -5.95
C ALA A 57 -56.28 -23.51 -4.56
N LYS A 58 -56.90 -24.21 -3.61
CA LYS A 58 -56.32 -24.42 -2.27
C LYS A 58 -55.09 -25.33 -2.30
N ALA A 59 -55.08 -26.36 -3.15
CA ALA A 59 -53.92 -27.22 -3.37
C ALA A 59 -52.75 -26.47 -4.05
N GLN A 60 -53.05 -25.62 -5.04
CA GLN A 60 -52.05 -24.78 -5.70
C GLN A 60 -51.48 -23.70 -4.76
N ALA A 61 -52.30 -23.11 -3.89
CA ALA A 61 -51.84 -22.17 -2.87
C ALA A 61 -50.91 -22.83 -1.84
N ALA A 62 -51.21 -24.07 -1.41
CA ALA A 62 -50.35 -24.83 -0.52
C ALA A 62 -49.01 -25.22 -1.19
N ALA A 63 -49.05 -25.62 -2.47
CA ALA A 63 -47.84 -25.91 -3.25
C ALA A 63 -46.98 -24.66 -3.50
N ALA A 64 -47.60 -23.51 -3.79
CA ALA A 64 -46.91 -22.24 -3.96
C ALA A 64 -46.28 -21.75 -2.64
N ALA A 65 -46.96 -21.91 -1.51
CA ALA A 65 -46.41 -21.59 -0.19
C ALA A 65 -45.22 -22.51 0.18
N ALA A 66 -45.30 -23.80 -0.15
CA ALA A 66 -44.19 -24.74 0.06
C ALA A 66 -42.98 -24.41 -0.84
N ALA A 67 -43.22 -24.06 -2.10
CA ALA A 67 -42.16 -23.63 -3.02
C ALA A 67 -41.51 -22.31 -2.59
N ALA A 68 -42.31 -21.33 -2.13
CA ALA A 68 -41.80 -20.06 -1.62
C ALA A 68 -40.95 -20.26 -0.35
N LYS A 69 -41.38 -21.15 0.55
CA LYS A 69 -40.60 -21.49 1.75
C LYS A 69 -39.29 -22.19 1.39
N ALA A 70 -39.29 -23.15 0.46
CA ALA A 70 -38.09 -23.83 0.00
C ALA A 70 -37.09 -22.86 -0.67
N GLN A 71 -37.58 -21.89 -1.46
CA GLN A 71 -36.75 -20.86 -2.06
C GLN A 71 -36.16 -19.91 -1.02
N ALA A 72 -36.93 -19.52 0.00
CA ALA A 72 -36.44 -18.68 1.09
C ALA A 72 -35.35 -19.38 1.92
N ASP A 73 -35.54 -20.67 2.25
CA ASP A 73 -34.56 -21.47 2.99
C ASP A 73 -33.27 -21.68 2.17
N ALA A 74 -33.39 -21.91 0.86
CA ALA A 74 -32.24 -22.00 -0.05
C ALA A 74 -31.47 -20.68 -0.19
N ALA A 75 -32.18 -19.55 -0.31
CA ALA A 75 -31.59 -18.22 -0.37
C ALA A 75 -30.89 -17.83 0.95
N ALA A 76 -31.46 -18.21 2.10
CA ALA A 76 -30.85 -17.98 3.40
C ALA A 76 -29.56 -18.80 3.58
N LYS A 77 -29.56 -20.08 3.18
CA LYS A 77 -28.36 -20.94 3.20
C LYS A 77 -27.26 -20.40 2.28
N ALA A 78 -27.61 -19.98 1.06
CA ALA A 78 -26.66 -19.39 0.11
C ALA A 78 -26.05 -18.08 0.63
N LYS A 79 -26.86 -17.20 1.25
CA LYS A 79 -26.37 -15.96 1.87
C LYS A 79 -25.46 -16.22 3.07
N ALA A 80 -25.76 -17.21 3.90
CA ALA A 80 -24.93 -17.60 5.03
C ALA A 80 -23.55 -18.14 4.58
N GLU A 81 -23.53 -19.02 3.57
CA GLU A 81 -22.30 -19.56 3.01
C GLU A 81 -21.45 -18.48 2.31
N ALA A 82 -22.09 -17.54 1.60
CA ALA A 82 -21.39 -16.40 0.99
C ALA A 82 -20.79 -15.47 2.06
N ALA A 83 -21.51 -15.18 3.14
CA ALA A 83 -21.01 -14.36 4.24
C ALA A 83 -19.85 -15.04 4.99
N ALA A 84 -19.91 -16.36 5.19
CA ALA A 84 -18.83 -17.13 5.80
C ALA A 84 -17.57 -17.12 4.93
N LYS A 85 -17.70 -17.35 3.62
CA LYS A 85 -16.58 -17.28 2.66
C LYS A 85 -15.98 -15.87 2.59
N ALA A 86 -16.81 -14.83 2.61
CA ALA A 86 -16.35 -13.43 2.62
C ALA A 86 -15.57 -13.10 3.91
N LYS A 87 -16.04 -13.53 5.08
CA LYS A 87 -15.34 -13.35 6.36
C LYS A 87 -14.00 -14.10 6.39
N ALA A 88 -13.97 -15.34 5.91
CA ALA A 88 -12.74 -16.13 5.82
C ALA A 88 -11.71 -15.48 4.88
N ALA A 89 -12.15 -14.99 3.72
CA ALA A 89 -11.29 -14.28 2.77
C ALA A 89 -10.76 -12.95 3.34
N ALA A 90 -11.59 -12.21 4.08
CA ALA A 90 -11.17 -10.97 4.75
C ALA A 90 -10.12 -11.25 5.85
N ALA A 91 -10.31 -12.27 6.67
CA ALA A 91 -9.36 -12.66 7.71
C ALA A 91 -8.02 -13.14 7.11
N ALA A 92 -8.06 -13.93 6.03
CA ALA A 92 -6.86 -14.36 5.31
C ALA A 92 -6.09 -13.18 4.71
N LYS A 93 -6.79 -12.23 4.09
CA LYS A 93 -6.18 -11.00 3.57
C LYS A 93 -5.57 -10.14 4.68
N ALA A 94 -6.27 -9.96 5.80
CA ALA A 94 -5.74 -9.21 6.94
C ALA A 94 -4.45 -9.83 7.50
N LYS A 95 -4.42 -11.17 7.64
CA LYS A 95 -3.22 -11.89 8.09
C LYS A 95 -2.06 -11.78 7.11
N ALA A 96 -2.33 -11.84 5.80
CA ALA A 96 -1.30 -11.67 4.77
C ALA A 96 -0.72 -10.25 4.76
N VAL A 97 -1.57 -9.22 4.91
CA VAL A 97 -1.12 -7.82 5.00
C VAL A 97 -0.29 -7.61 6.26
N ALA A 98 -0.70 -8.14 7.42
CA ALA A 98 0.06 -8.04 8.65
C ALA A 98 1.44 -8.74 8.56
N ALA A 99 1.52 -9.90 7.91
CA ALA A 99 2.79 -10.59 7.69
C ALA A 99 3.70 -9.81 6.73
N ALA A 100 3.14 -9.24 5.66
CA ALA A 100 3.89 -8.44 4.69
C ALA A 100 4.44 -7.15 5.32
N THR A 101 3.63 -6.44 6.12
CA THR A 101 4.07 -5.22 6.81
C THR A 101 5.13 -5.51 7.86
N ALA A 102 5.00 -6.60 8.63
CA ALA A 102 6.02 -7.04 9.58
C ALA A 102 7.35 -7.36 8.88
N LYS A 103 7.31 -8.08 7.75
CA LYS A 103 8.51 -8.40 6.95
C LYS A 103 9.16 -7.15 6.36
N ALA A 104 8.37 -6.21 5.86
CA ALA A 104 8.86 -4.94 5.33
C ALA A 104 9.53 -4.09 6.44
N ALA A 105 8.91 -4.01 7.62
CA ALA A 105 9.47 -3.30 8.77
C ALA A 105 10.78 -3.92 9.24
N ALA A 106 10.88 -5.25 9.29
CA ALA A 106 12.13 -5.95 9.62
C ALA A 106 13.24 -5.66 8.60
N ALA A 107 12.92 -5.70 7.31
CA ALA A 107 13.88 -5.38 6.24
C ALA A 107 14.35 -3.92 6.29
N ALA A 108 13.44 -2.98 6.58
CA ALA A 108 13.78 -1.57 6.74
C ALA A 108 14.73 -1.34 7.95
N LYS A 109 14.44 -1.98 9.09
CA LYS A 109 15.32 -1.94 10.27
C LYS A 109 16.70 -2.52 9.96
N ALA A 110 16.79 -3.66 9.29
CA ALA A 110 18.06 -4.26 8.90
C ALA A 110 18.90 -3.34 7.99
N LYS A 111 18.27 -2.71 6.99
CA LYS A 111 18.93 -1.72 6.13
C LYS A 111 19.43 -0.49 6.90
N ALA A 112 18.63 0.02 7.83
CA ALA A 112 19.02 1.17 8.66
C ALA A 112 20.24 0.85 9.54
N VAL A 113 20.28 -0.33 10.16
CA VAL A 113 21.43 -0.78 10.96
C VAL A 113 22.69 -0.94 10.10
N ALA A 114 22.56 -1.53 8.90
CA ALA A 114 23.68 -1.66 7.97
C ALA A 114 24.23 -0.28 7.53
N ALA A 115 23.35 0.67 7.21
CA ALA A 115 23.75 2.03 6.85
C ALA A 115 24.42 2.77 8.01
N ALA A 116 23.91 2.63 9.24
CA ALA A 116 24.53 3.23 10.43
C ALA A 116 25.94 2.67 10.66
N LYS A 117 26.12 1.35 10.54
CA LYS A 117 27.44 0.71 10.69
C LYS A 117 28.43 1.17 9.62
N ALA A 118 27.98 1.33 8.37
CA ALA A 118 28.81 1.85 7.29
C ALA A 118 29.27 3.28 7.56
N ARG A 119 28.36 4.15 8.02
CA ARG A 119 28.69 5.54 8.39
C ARG A 119 29.66 5.60 9.57
N ALA A 120 29.46 4.78 10.60
CA ALA A 120 30.37 4.70 11.74
C ALA A 120 31.79 4.28 11.31
N LYS A 121 31.90 3.29 10.41
CA LYS A 121 33.19 2.87 9.86
C LYS A 121 33.86 4.00 9.06
N ALA A 122 33.13 4.68 8.20
CA ALA A 122 33.66 5.80 7.41
C ALA A 122 34.14 6.95 8.32
N ALA A 123 33.39 7.28 9.37
CA ALA A 123 33.79 8.30 10.34
C ALA A 123 35.06 7.91 11.12
N ALA A 124 35.18 6.63 11.51
CA ALA A 124 36.39 6.14 12.17
C ALA A 124 37.62 6.21 11.25
N GLN A 125 37.47 5.86 9.98
CA GLN A 125 38.55 5.98 8.98
C GLN A 125 38.97 7.44 8.75
N ALA A 126 38.01 8.36 8.64
CA ALA A 126 38.31 9.78 8.48
C ALA A 126 39.10 10.34 9.69
N ARG A 127 38.73 9.94 10.92
CA ARG A 127 39.47 10.32 12.13
C ARG A 127 40.88 9.76 12.15
N ALA A 128 41.06 8.50 11.75
CA ALA A 128 42.38 7.89 11.67
C ALA A 128 43.30 8.61 10.65
N LEU A 129 42.76 8.99 9.49
CA LEU A 129 43.52 9.75 8.49
C LEU A 129 43.87 11.16 8.99
N ALA A 130 42.95 11.84 9.68
CA ALA A 130 43.22 13.15 10.27
C ALA A 130 44.31 13.08 11.35
N ALA A 131 44.27 12.05 12.20
CA ALA A 131 45.30 11.83 13.21
C ALA A 131 46.67 11.51 12.59
N ALA A 132 46.69 10.69 11.53
CA ALA A 132 47.93 10.40 10.80
C ALA A 132 48.51 11.64 10.12
N ALA A 133 47.67 12.50 9.54
CA ALA A 133 48.11 13.76 8.95
C ALA A 133 48.69 14.72 9.99
N ALA A 134 48.05 14.86 11.16
CA ALA A 134 48.57 15.68 12.25
C ALA A 134 49.91 15.15 12.77
N ALA A 135 50.06 13.83 12.93
CA ALA A 135 51.32 13.22 13.34
C ALA A 135 52.44 13.42 12.31
N ALA A 136 52.11 13.40 11.01
CA ALA A 136 53.08 13.70 9.95
C ALA A 136 53.55 15.16 10.01
N GLN A 137 52.64 16.11 10.24
CA GLN A 137 52.99 17.52 10.41
C GLN A 137 53.87 17.76 11.64
N GLU A 138 53.60 17.07 12.75
CA GLU A 138 54.43 17.16 13.96
C GLU A 138 55.82 16.54 13.74
N ALA A 139 55.92 15.45 12.97
CA ALA A 139 57.21 14.87 12.60
C ALA A 139 58.03 15.82 11.70
N GLU A 140 57.40 16.42 10.68
CA GLU A 140 58.06 17.44 9.83
C GLU A 140 58.52 18.65 10.65
N ALA A 141 57.72 19.08 11.63
CA ALA A 141 58.09 20.17 12.52
C ALA A 141 59.27 19.83 13.44
N ALA A 142 59.38 18.57 13.88
CA ALA A 142 60.48 18.07 14.69
C ALA A 142 61.79 17.92 13.89
N ASP A 143 61.71 17.73 12.58
CA ASP A 143 62.88 17.67 11.69
C ASP A 143 63.48 19.06 11.40
N VAL A 144 62.73 20.15 11.61
CA VAL A 144 63.25 21.51 11.48
C VAL A 144 64.18 21.82 12.66
N TYR A 145 65.44 22.13 12.37
CA TYR A 145 66.45 22.47 13.36
C TYR A 145 67.32 23.62 12.86
N TYR A 146 67.57 24.60 13.72
CA TYR A 146 68.52 25.69 13.46
C TYR A 146 69.69 25.59 14.42
N ALA A 147 70.91 25.58 13.90
CA ALA A 147 72.11 25.54 14.72
C ALA A 147 72.32 26.87 15.48
N ASN A 148 71.87 28.00 14.93
CA ASN A 148 71.98 29.32 15.53
C ASN A 148 70.98 30.34 14.93
N CYS A 149 70.87 31.51 15.55
CA CYS A 149 69.94 32.58 15.12
C CYS A 149 70.28 33.25 13.79
N SER A 150 71.52 33.12 13.29
CA SER A 150 71.85 33.63 11.96
C SER A 150 71.27 32.73 10.88
N GLU A 151 71.31 31.41 11.09
CA GLU A 151 70.69 30.42 10.20
C GLU A 151 69.16 30.56 10.19
N ALA A 152 68.53 30.70 11.36
CA ALA A 152 67.09 30.92 11.47
C ALA A 152 66.64 32.20 10.76
N ARG A 153 67.42 33.30 10.88
CA ARG A 153 67.16 34.55 10.14
C ARG A 153 67.37 34.41 8.65
N ALA A 154 68.41 33.70 8.21
CA ALA A 154 68.67 33.46 6.79
C ALA A 154 67.56 32.61 6.15
N ALA A 155 66.97 31.69 6.90
CA ALA A 155 65.79 30.92 6.52
C ALA A 155 64.48 31.73 6.59
N GLY A 156 64.51 32.96 7.10
CA GLY A 156 63.32 33.81 7.27
C GLY A 156 62.38 33.35 8.40
N ALA A 157 62.87 32.50 9.32
CA ALA A 157 62.07 31.90 10.39
C ALA A 157 62.12 32.67 11.71
N ALA A 158 62.95 33.70 11.84
CA ALA A 158 63.06 34.51 13.06
C ALA A 158 62.00 35.65 13.09
N PRO A 159 61.41 35.97 14.26
CA PRO A 159 61.61 35.32 15.57
C PRO A 159 60.98 33.93 15.62
N VAL A 160 61.67 32.98 16.27
CA VAL A 160 61.21 31.58 16.40
C VAL A 160 60.52 31.45 17.74
N LEU A 161 59.20 31.25 17.76
CA LEU A 161 58.43 31.21 19.01
C LEU A 161 58.37 29.81 19.60
N ARG A 162 58.13 29.72 20.91
CA ARG A 162 57.88 28.44 21.58
C ARG A 162 56.67 27.73 20.95
N GLY A 163 56.93 26.56 20.38
CA GLY A 163 55.92 25.76 19.67
C GLY A 163 56.05 25.83 18.14
N ASP A 164 56.85 26.76 17.62
CA ASP A 164 57.19 26.78 16.19
C ASP A 164 58.22 25.69 15.85
N PRO A 165 58.17 25.13 14.63
CA PRO A 165 59.22 24.25 14.11
C PRO A 165 60.61 24.88 14.23
N GLY A 166 61.57 24.15 14.77
CA GLY A 166 62.95 24.64 14.97
C GLY A 166 63.18 25.49 16.22
N TYR A 167 62.18 25.73 17.07
CA TYR A 167 62.41 26.33 18.38
C TYR A 167 63.30 25.44 19.25
N SER A 168 64.31 26.03 19.87
CA SER A 168 65.02 25.40 20.98
C SER A 168 65.39 26.43 22.02
N SER A 169 65.47 26.02 23.29
CA SER A 169 65.90 26.89 24.39
C SER A 169 67.34 27.39 24.27
N LYS A 170 68.10 26.96 23.25
CA LYS A 170 69.43 27.48 22.92
C LYS A 170 69.37 28.75 22.05
N LEU A 171 68.26 28.95 21.34
CA LEU A 171 68.01 30.12 20.49
C LEU A 171 67.36 31.27 21.27
N ASP A 172 66.69 30.93 22.36
CA ASP A 172 66.06 31.82 23.33
C ASP A 172 67.05 32.04 24.50
N ARG A 173 67.75 33.17 24.48
CA ARG A 173 68.86 33.42 25.41
C ARG A 173 68.39 33.85 26.80
N ASP A 174 67.22 34.45 26.91
CA ASP A 174 66.65 34.96 28.16
C ASP A 174 65.49 34.09 28.70
N GLY A 175 64.94 33.20 27.88
CA GLY A 175 64.02 32.14 28.29
C GLY A 175 62.54 32.52 28.22
N ASP A 176 62.20 33.63 27.56
CA ASP A 176 60.85 34.19 27.52
C ASP A 176 59.91 33.46 26.54
N GLY A 177 60.45 32.57 25.71
CA GLY A 177 59.73 31.87 24.65
C GLY A 177 59.83 32.49 23.26
N VAL A 178 60.66 33.50 23.05
CA VAL A 178 60.90 34.18 21.77
C VAL A 178 62.37 34.04 21.38
N GLY A 179 62.68 33.01 20.58
CA GLY A 179 64.02 32.78 20.07
C GLY A 179 64.41 33.77 18.97
N CYS A 180 65.69 34.15 18.93
CA CYS A 180 66.29 34.96 17.85
C CYS A 180 65.67 36.35 17.65
N GLU A 181 65.30 37.01 18.73
CA GLU A 181 64.90 38.43 18.76
C GLU A 181 66.03 39.42 18.38
N SER A 182 67.31 38.98 18.45
CA SER A 182 68.53 39.77 18.24
C SER A 182 69.38 39.27 17.07
#